data_AF-A0A4R4CZP6-F1
#
_entry.id   AF-A0A4R4CZP6-F1
#
_cell.length_a   1.000
_cell.length_b   1.000
_cell.length_c   1.000
_cell.angle_alpha   90.00
_cell.angle_beta   90.00
_cell.angle_gamma   90.00
#
_symmetry.space_group_name_H-M   'P 1'
#
loop_
_entity.id
_entity.type
_entity.pdbx_description
1 polymer ?
#
loop_
_entity_poly.entity_id
_entity_poly.type
_entity_poly.pdbx_seq_one_letter_code
_entity_poly.pdbx_strand_id
1 'polypeptide(L)'
;MKGKKRDLEFYYLFFLSITAIAAIIYSVFWTGQAVDYKALIQQNIPSVTSVEKIIGTKPAYMVEASGGRYYAVCDSAVGYQSRIEMMSIIDEKGLVEKVLVTKQGETPIFFERLYKQKYFDSFNGLSLKEPIYLGGASGYTGYLADSKTANYVDRISGSTVSSHAVAEAVNSGNLYLSRQIFNTSWANPYDLFQVTWKDLAMIVMYLIALAGVYIKKLVRIRTWILLVSIGVLGFMINQFVTANLLFSLIQLQIPGITNLKWYVLMAGSLGFIVFLGKNLYCAWICPFGAVQESLNKIAGFKPLGISQTVIKKLKLVPPTILWVAFILGTCLGNYGTLDYQPFGALFLLKATWVIWLMLPVFLFMSL
;
A
#
# COMPACT_ATOMS: atom_id res chain seq x y z
N MET A 1 -21.36 12.84 42.02
CA MET A 1 -20.66 12.78 40.72
C MET A 1 -21.43 13.61 39.70
N LYS A 2 -21.01 14.85 39.42
CA LYS A 2 -21.65 15.69 38.38
C LYS A 2 -21.33 15.08 37.01
N GLY A 3 -22.34 14.55 36.32
CA GLY A 3 -22.23 14.08 34.95
C GLY A 3 -21.66 15.19 34.08
N LYS A 4 -20.46 14.97 33.52
CA LYS A 4 -19.82 15.89 32.58
C LYS A 4 -20.76 15.97 31.38
N LYS A 5 -21.52 17.08 31.25
CA LYS A 5 -22.39 17.33 30.08
C LYS A 5 -21.54 17.10 28.83
N ARG A 6 -21.87 16.05 28.07
CA ARG A 6 -21.19 15.75 26.80
C ARG A 6 -21.49 16.91 25.86
N ASP A 7 -20.45 17.55 25.36
CA ASP A 7 -20.53 18.68 24.43
C ASP A 7 -21.10 18.22 23.07
N LEU A 8 -21.68 19.12 22.29
CA LEU A 8 -22.19 18.85 20.94
C LEU A 8 -21.10 18.23 20.05
N GLU A 9 -19.84 18.64 20.25
CA GLU A 9 -18.66 18.07 19.59
C GLU A 9 -18.51 16.57 19.84
N PHE A 10 -18.81 16.10 21.06
CA PHE A 10 -18.73 14.68 21.39
C PHE A 10 -19.76 13.88 20.60
N TYR A 11 -21.01 14.35 20.54
CA TYR A 11 -22.07 13.67 19.80
C TYR A 11 -21.78 13.66 18.29
N TYR A 12 -21.23 14.74 17.75
CA TYR A 12 -20.80 14.81 16.36
C TYR A 12 -19.72 13.77 16.03
N LEU A 13 -18.62 13.75 16.79
CA LEU A 13 -17.53 12.77 16.59
C LEU A 13 -18.00 11.34 16.81
N PHE A 14 -18.88 11.11 17.77
CA PHE A 14 -19.49 9.81 18.03
C PHE A 14 -20.34 9.34 16.83
N PHE A 15 -21.16 10.23 16.26
CA PHE A 15 -21.94 9.95 15.06
C PHE A 15 -21.05 9.61 13.86
N LEU A 16 -20.01 10.40 13.59
CA LEU A 16 -19.04 10.10 12.53
C LEU A 16 -18.40 8.72 12.74
N SER A 17 -18.04 8.40 13.99
CA SER A 17 -17.40 7.12 14.31
C SER A 17 -18.34 5.94 14.10
N ILE A 18 -19.60 6.02 14.56
CA ILE A 18 -20.59 4.94 14.38
C ILE A 18 -20.88 4.69 12.90
N THR A 19 -21.12 5.76 12.14
CA THR A 19 -21.44 5.64 10.72
C THR A 19 -20.25 5.14 9.91
N ALA A 20 -19.02 5.53 10.28
CA ALA A 20 -17.82 4.92 9.72
C ALA A 20 -17.76 3.43 10.03
N ILE A 21 -17.98 3.00 11.29
CA ILE A 21 -18.00 1.57 11.65
C ILE A 21 -19.05 0.80 10.86
N ALA A 22 -20.25 1.35 10.69
CA ALA A 22 -21.30 0.73 9.89
C ALA A 22 -20.87 0.56 8.42
N ALA A 23 -20.23 1.57 7.84
CA ALA A 23 -19.70 1.49 6.48
C ALA A 23 -18.51 0.50 6.36
N ILE A 24 -17.67 0.35 7.40
CA ILE A 24 -16.63 -0.70 7.46
C ILE A 24 -17.28 -2.08 7.36
N ILE A 25 -18.27 -2.35 8.21
CA ILE A 25 -18.97 -3.62 8.25
C ILE A 25 -19.60 -3.89 6.88
N TYR A 26 -20.31 -2.91 6.32
CA TYR A 26 -20.89 -3.02 4.98
C TYR A 26 -19.82 -3.33 3.91
N SER A 27 -18.68 -2.65 3.94
CA SER A 27 -17.61 -2.89 2.97
C SER A 27 -17.04 -4.31 3.06
N VAL A 28 -16.79 -4.80 4.26
CA VAL A 28 -16.16 -6.12 4.46
C VAL A 28 -17.09 -7.24 3.99
N PHE A 29 -18.40 -7.09 4.20
CA PHE A 29 -19.37 -8.16 3.90
C PHE A 29 -20.02 -8.05 2.51
N TRP A 30 -20.12 -6.86 1.92
CA TRP A 30 -21.02 -6.64 0.77
C TRP A 30 -20.38 -6.00 -0.47
N THR A 31 -19.21 -5.35 -0.38
CA THR A 31 -18.60 -4.64 -1.54
C THR A 31 -17.52 -5.44 -2.26
N GLY A 32 -17.40 -6.74 -2.01
CA GLY A 32 -16.53 -7.61 -2.78
C GLY A 32 -17.01 -7.68 -4.24
N GLN A 33 -16.39 -6.91 -5.14
CA GLN A 33 -16.57 -7.12 -6.58
C GLN A 33 -16.25 -8.58 -6.90
N ALA A 34 -17.29 -9.33 -7.30
CA ALA A 34 -17.12 -10.70 -7.76
C ALA A 34 -16.44 -10.66 -9.13
N VAL A 35 -15.22 -11.19 -9.20
CA VAL A 35 -14.51 -11.33 -10.47
C VAL A 35 -15.06 -12.54 -11.20
N ASP A 36 -15.56 -12.33 -12.43
CA ASP A 36 -15.93 -13.43 -13.31
C ASP A 36 -14.67 -14.02 -13.96
N TYR A 37 -14.03 -14.93 -13.23
CA TYR A 37 -12.82 -15.60 -13.68
C TYR A 37 -13.04 -16.40 -14.98
N LYS A 38 -14.24 -16.97 -15.19
CA LYS A 38 -14.52 -17.76 -16.39
C LYS A 38 -14.57 -16.87 -17.62
N ALA A 39 -15.25 -15.72 -17.54
CA ALA A 39 -15.27 -14.74 -18.63
C ALA A 39 -13.87 -14.23 -18.96
N LEU A 40 -13.03 -13.95 -17.94
CA LEU A 40 -11.65 -13.54 -18.15
C LEU A 40 -10.80 -14.60 -18.85
N ILE A 41 -10.96 -15.87 -18.48
CA ILE A 41 -10.30 -17.01 -19.13
C ILE A 41 -10.73 -17.11 -20.60
N GLN A 42 -12.03 -17.08 -20.87
CA GLN A 42 -12.59 -17.17 -22.23
C GLN A 42 -12.15 -16.01 -23.14
N GLN A 43 -11.94 -14.82 -22.58
CA GLN A 43 -11.44 -13.67 -23.33
C GLN A 43 -9.96 -13.79 -23.71
N ASN A 44 -9.16 -14.50 -22.91
CA ASN A 44 -7.70 -14.52 -23.04
C ASN A 44 -7.13 -15.83 -23.59
N ILE A 45 -7.92 -16.91 -23.62
CA ILE A 45 -7.55 -18.18 -24.23
C ILE A 45 -8.46 -18.37 -25.47
N PRO A 46 -7.90 -18.52 -26.69
CA PRO A 46 -8.69 -18.68 -27.88
C PRO A 46 -9.37 -20.06 -27.93
N SER A 47 -10.63 -20.10 -28.38
CA SER A 47 -11.38 -21.34 -28.65
C SER A 47 -11.45 -22.31 -27.46
N VAL A 48 -11.86 -21.79 -26.31
CA VAL A 48 -12.08 -22.56 -25.08
C VAL A 48 -13.27 -23.52 -25.23
N THR A 49 -13.03 -24.80 -24.98
CA THR A 49 -14.02 -25.88 -25.02
C THR A 49 -14.61 -26.14 -23.63
N SER A 50 -13.79 -26.15 -22.59
CA SER A 50 -14.24 -26.34 -21.20
C SER A 50 -13.39 -25.54 -20.20
N VAL A 51 -14.02 -25.14 -19.09
CA VAL A 51 -13.36 -24.48 -17.96
C VAL A 51 -13.83 -25.16 -16.67
N GLU A 52 -12.95 -25.96 -16.08
CA GLU A 52 -13.22 -26.73 -14.86
C GLU A 52 -12.46 -26.13 -13.69
N LYS A 53 -13.12 -25.96 -12.55
CA LYS A 53 -12.47 -25.44 -11.34
C LYS A 53 -11.68 -26.55 -10.67
N ILE A 54 -10.41 -26.29 -10.40
CA ILE A 54 -9.53 -27.19 -9.64
C ILE A 54 -9.90 -27.07 -8.16
N ILE A 55 -10.08 -28.20 -7.48
CA ILE A 55 -10.39 -28.24 -6.05
C ILE A 55 -9.16 -27.78 -5.26
N GLY A 56 -9.35 -26.82 -4.37
CA GLY A 56 -8.35 -26.45 -3.37
C GLY A 56 -8.55 -25.05 -2.82
N THR A 57 -7.47 -24.48 -2.29
CA THR A 57 -7.51 -23.25 -1.48
C THR A 57 -7.45 -21.97 -2.31
N LYS A 58 -7.08 -22.04 -3.59
CA LYS A 58 -6.99 -20.88 -4.49
C LYS A 58 -7.98 -21.01 -5.65
N PRO A 59 -8.44 -19.89 -6.24
CA PRO A 59 -9.20 -19.92 -7.49
C PRO A 59 -8.28 -20.40 -8.63
N ALA A 60 -8.35 -21.69 -8.93
CA ALA A 60 -7.59 -22.31 -10.01
C ALA A 60 -8.52 -23.08 -10.94
N TYR A 61 -8.18 -23.12 -12.23
CA TYR A 61 -8.99 -23.68 -13.29
C TYR A 61 -8.13 -24.47 -14.27
N MET A 62 -8.66 -25.59 -14.73
CA MET A 62 -8.16 -26.32 -15.89
C MET A 62 -9.01 -25.91 -17.09
N VAL A 63 -8.36 -25.61 -18.20
CA VAL A 63 -9.00 -25.09 -19.41
C VAL A 63 -8.60 -25.96 -20.59
N GLU A 64 -9.57 -26.58 -21.24
CA GLU A 64 -9.37 -27.26 -22.51
C GLU A 64 -9.71 -26.30 -23.63
N ALA A 65 -8.80 -26.10 -24.58
CA ALA A 65 -8.99 -25.26 -25.74
C ALA A 65 -8.47 -25.96 -27.01
N SER A 66 -8.84 -25.46 -28.19
CA SER A 66 -8.37 -26.05 -29.46
C SER A 66 -6.84 -26.06 -29.61
N GLY A 67 -6.13 -25.17 -28.90
CA GLY A 67 -4.68 -25.06 -28.88
C GLY A 67 -3.97 -25.95 -27.84
N GLY A 68 -4.73 -26.74 -27.06
CA GLY A 68 -4.20 -27.58 -25.99
C GLY A 68 -4.80 -27.27 -24.62
N ARG A 69 -4.21 -27.86 -23.59
CA ARG A 69 -4.62 -27.67 -22.20
C ARG A 69 -3.87 -26.51 -21.56
N TYR A 70 -4.60 -25.68 -20.82
CA TYR A 70 -4.09 -24.58 -20.03
C TYR A 70 -4.55 -24.67 -18.59
N TYR A 71 -3.81 -24.01 -17.71
CA TYR A 71 -4.16 -23.85 -16.31
C TYR A 71 -4.18 -22.36 -15.97
N ALA A 72 -5.23 -21.91 -15.29
CA ALA A 72 -5.35 -20.55 -14.80
C ALA A 72 -5.35 -20.58 -13.27
N VAL A 73 -4.58 -19.71 -12.61
CA VAL A 73 -4.60 -19.56 -11.16
C VAL A 73 -4.61 -18.10 -10.77
N CYS A 74 -5.44 -17.76 -9.79
CA CYS A 74 -5.47 -16.43 -9.20
C CYS A 74 -4.85 -16.45 -7.82
N ASP A 75 -4.04 -15.43 -7.54
CA ASP A 75 -3.56 -15.14 -6.20
C ASP A 75 -3.31 -13.65 -6.03
N SER A 76 -3.04 -13.21 -4.79
CA SER A 76 -2.95 -11.79 -4.49
C SER A 76 -1.92 -11.46 -3.41
N ALA A 77 -1.25 -10.32 -3.60
CA ALA A 77 -0.28 -9.77 -2.65
C ALA A 77 -0.61 -8.31 -2.33
N VAL A 78 -0.08 -7.81 -1.21
CA VAL A 78 -0.35 -6.43 -0.75
C VAL A 78 0.57 -5.46 -1.48
N GLY A 79 -0.02 -4.57 -2.28
CA GLY A 79 0.65 -3.48 -2.99
C GLY A 79 0.88 -2.23 -2.14
N TYR A 80 0.98 -1.07 -2.80
CA TYR A 80 1.23 0.20 -2.11
C TYR A 80 -0.01 0.73 -1.38
N GLN A 81 -1.19 0.58 -1.99
CA GLN A 81 -2.47 1.05 -1.44
C GLN A 81 -3.47 -0.09 -1.22
N SER A 82 -3.39 -1.13 -2.03
CA SER A 82 -4.41 -2.18 -2.11
C SER A 82 -3.79 -3.55 -2.31
N ARG A 83 -4.57 -4.60 -2.06
CA ARG A 83 -4.22 -5.93 -2.54
C ARG A 83 -4.36 -6.00 -4.06
N ILE A 84 -3.31 -6.46 -4.72
CA ILE A 84 -3.26 -6.67 -6.17
C ILE A 84 -3.47 -8.17 -6.40
N GLU A 85 -4.53 -8.51 -7.11
CA GLU A 85 -4.83 -9.88 -7.53
C GLU A 85 -4.43 -10.07 -8.99
N MET A 86 -3.71 -11.15 -9.22
CA MET A 86 -3.15 -11.53 -10.51
C MET A 86 -3.67 -12.92 -10.88
N MET A 87 -4.01 -13.09 -12.15
CA MET A 87 -4.24 -14.39 -12.77
C MET A 87 -3.04 -14.75 -13.65
N SER A 88 -2.45 -15.92 -13.40
CA SER A 88 -1.46 -16.53 -14.30
C SER A 88 -2.15 -17.57 -15.17
N ILE A 89 -1.97 -17.49 -16.48
CA ILE A 89 -2.35 -18.51 -17.47
C ILE A 89 -1.09 -19.24 -17.89
N ILE A 90 -1.13 -20.57 -17.80
CA ILE A 90 0.03 -21.45 -17.92
C ILE A 90 -0.31 -22.58 -18.89
N ASP A 91 0.63 -22.93 -19.76
CA ASP A 91 0.49 -24.02 -20.71
C ASP A 91 0.66 -25.41 -20.06
N GLU A 92 0.42 -26.46 -20.82
CA GLU A 92 0.63 -27.85 -20.39
C GLU A 92 2.10 -28.20 -20.06
N LYS A 93 3.07 -27.38 -20.51
CA LYS A 93 4.50 -27.58 -20.25
C LYS A 93 4.97 -26.90 -18.97
N GLY A 94 4.10 -26.10 -18.33
CA GLY A 94 4.40 -25.35 -17.13
C GLY A 94 5.11 -24.02 -17.42
N LEU A 95 4.89 -23.43 -18.59
CA LEU A 95 5.35 -22.10 -18.98
C LEU A 95 4.21 -21.10 -18.85
N VAL A 96 4.52 -19.92 -18.33
CA VAL A 96 3.55 -18.82 -18.22
C VAL A 96 3.28 -18.26 -19.61
N GLU A 97 2.04 -18.36 -20.08
CA GLU A 97 1.60 -17.78 -21.36
C GLU A 97 1.23 -16.31 -21.19
N LYS A 98 0.58 -15.99 -20.07
CA LYS A 98 0.09 -14.63 -19.81
C LYS A 98 -0.16 -14.41 -18.33
N VAL A 99 0.04 -13.18 -17.88
CA VAL A 99 -0.46 -12.72 -16.57
C VAL A 99 -1.42 -11.56 -16.75
N LEU A 100 -2.48 -11.55 -15.95
CA LEU A 100 -3.58 -10.59 -16.04
C LEU A 100 -3.88 -10.01 -14.66
N VAL A 101 -4.13 -8.71 -14.60
CA VAL A 101 -4.62 -8.07 -13.37
C VAL A 101 -6.11 -8.30 -13.28
N THR A 102 -6.57 -8.99 -12.22
CA THR A 102 -8.00 -9.25 -12.00
C THR A 102 -8.62 -8.21 -11.07
N LYS A 103 -7.86 -7.76 -10.07
CA LYS A 103 -8.30 -6.74 -9.11
C LYS A 103 -7.12 -5.91 -8.60
N GLN A 104 -7.29 -4.59 -8.57
CA GLN A 104 -6.33 -3.65 -7.99
C GLN A 104 -7.02 -2.33 -7.64
N GLY A 105 -6.48 -1.61 -6.67
CA GLY A 105 -6.88 -0.26 -6.28
C GLY A 105 -5.67 0.60 -5.94
N GLU A 106 -4.62 0.51 -6.77
CA GLU A 106 -3.38 1.28 -6.64
C GLU A 106 -3.53 2.69 -7.22
N THR A 107 -2.57 3.58 -6.93
CA THR A 107 -2.58 4.94 -7.49
C THR A 107 -2.45 4.85 -9.01
N PRO A 108 -3.38 5.42 -9.80
CA PRO A 108 -3.38 5.23 -11.26
C PRO A 108 -2.06 5.59 -11.93
N ILE A 109 -1.43 6.71 -11.55
CA ILE A 109 -0.18 7.17 -12.17
C ILE A 109 1.01 6.22 -11.97
N PHE A 110 1.03 5.46 -10.87
CA PHE A 110 2.08 4.48 -10.59
C PHE A 110 1.76 3.14 -11.21
N PHE A 111 0.50 2.69 -11.15
CA PHE A 111 0.09 1.39 -11.68
C PHE A 111 0.03 1.36 -13.22
N GLU A 112 -0.42 2.44 -13.86
CA GLU A 112 -0.41 2.58 -15.33
C GLU A 112 0.98 2.42 -15.94
N ARG A 113 2.05 2.70 -15.16
CA ARG A 113 3.42 2.49 -15.65
C ARG A 113 3.72 1.02 -15.90
N LEU A 114 3.14 0.10 -15.14
CA LEU A 114 3.33 -1.33 -15.36
C LEU A 114 2.77 -1.71 -16.74
N TYR A 115 1.61 -1.19 -17.11
CA TYR A 115 1.07 -1.36 -18.47
C TYR A 115 1.91 -0.66 -19.53
N LYS A 116 2.27 0.62 -19.34
CA LYS A 116 3.05 1.40 -20.32
C LYS A 116 4.44 0.82 -20.58
N GLN A 117 5.06 0.20 -19.57
CA GLN A 117 6.36 -0.45 -19.67
C GLN A 117 6.26 -1.94 -19.98
N LYS A 118 5.08 -2.44 -20.33
CA LYS A 118 4.85 -3.86 -20.69
C LYS A 118 5.36 -4.83 -19.63
N TYR A 119 5.23 -4.46 -18.36
CA TYR A 119 5.73 -5.26 -17.24
C TYR A 119 5.11 -6.66 -17.21
N PHE A 120 3.82 -6.77 -17.50
CA PHE A 120 3.10 -8.06 -17.52
C PHE A 120 3.64 -9.00 -18.61
N ASP A 121 4.12 -8.47 -19.74
CA ASP A 121 4.68 -9.28 -20.83
C ASP A 121 6.01 -9.94 -20.42
N SER A 122 6.72 -9.39 -19.43
CA SER A 122 7.98 -9.96 -18.93
C SER A 122 7.82 -11.30 -18.22
N PHE A 123 6.59 -11.68 -17.87
CA PHE A 123 6.30 -12.98 -17.27
C PHE A 123 6.12 -14.08 -18.32
N ASN A 124 5.97 -13.72 -19.60
CA ASN A 124 5.72 -14.70 -20.66
C ASN A 124 6.94 -15.60 -20.87
N GLY A 125 6.70 -16.91 -20.94
CA GLY A 125 7.73 -17.94 -21.08
C GLY A 125 8.45 -18.32 -19.78
N LEU A 126 8.13 -17.69 -18.64
CA LEU A 126 8.71 -18.05 -17.35
C LEU A 126 8.22 -19.44 -16.90
N SER A 127 9.11 -20.19 -16.26
CA SER A 127 8.88 -21.58 -15.89
C SER A 127 8.31 -21.72 -14.48
N LEU A 128 7.36 -22.64 -14.30
CA LEU A 128 6.83 -23.03 -12.99
C LEU A 128 7.77 -23.94 -12.20
N LYS A 129 8.83 -24.45 -12.83
CA LYS A 129 9.76 -25.40 -12.19
C LYS A 129 10.66 -24.75 -11.15
N GLU A 130 10.80 -23.43 -11.20
CA GLU A 130 11.62 -22.64 -10.29
C GLU A 130 10.88 -21.33 -9.93
N PRO A 131 11.23 -20.64 -8.84
CA PRO A 131 10.60 -19.38 -8.47
C PRO A 131 10.93 -18.25 -9.46
N ILE A 132 10.05 -17.26 -9.53
CA ILE A 132 10.23 -16.01 -10.29
C ILE A 132 10.84 -14.96 -9.38
N TYR A 133 12.07 -14.54 -9.68
CA TYR A 133 12.74 -13.49 -8.91
C TYR A 133 12.46 -12.09 -9.45
N LEU A 134 12.64 -11.08 -8.60
CA LEU A 134 12.47 -9.67 -8.95
C LEU A 134 13.84 -8.98 -9.08
N GLY A 135 14.19 -8.61 -10.31
CA GLY A 135 15.40 -7.87 -10.65
C GLY A 135 15.35 -6.40 -10.18
N GLY A 136 16.51 -5.87 -9.79
CA GLY A 136 16.69 -4.47 -9.39
C GLY A 136 16.02 -4.05 -8.07
N ALA A 137 15.26 -4.91 -7.41
CA ALA A 137 14.48 -4.61 -6.19
C ALA A 137 15.23 -4.88 -4.88
N SER A 138 16.48 -4.41 -4.77
CA SER A 138 17.29 -4.59 -3.55
C SER A 138 16.54 -4.11 -2.30
N GLY A 139 16.49 -4.98 -1.28
CA GLY A 139 15.77 -4.74 -0.04
C GLY A 139 14.28 -5.05 -0.08
N TYR A 140 13.84 -5.86 -1.04
CA TYR A 140 12.52 -6.50 -1.07
C TYR A 140 12.70 -8.01 -1.09
N THR A 141 11.72 -8.74 -0.55
CA THR A 141 11.69 -10.20 -0.67
C THR A 141 11.50 -10.59 -2.13
N GLY A 142 11.93 -11.81 -2.50
CA GLY A 142 11.95 -12.21 -3.91
C GLY A 142 13.04 -11.52 -4.74
N TYR A 143 13.88 -10.66 -4.17
CA TYR A 143 14.97 -9.99 -4.91
C TYR A 143 15.94 -11.02 -5.51
N LEU A 144 16.30 -10.81 -6.79
CA LEU A 144 17.18 -11.69 -7.55
C LEU A 144 18.53 -11.92 -6.87
N ALA A 145 19.11 -10.89 -6.21
CA ALA A 145 20.39 -10.97 -5.52
C ALA A 145 21.47 -11.70 -6.36
N ASP A 146 22.09 -12.74 -5.80
CA ASP A 146 23.11 -13.58 -6.45
C ASP A 146 22.52 -14.83 -7.14
N SER A 147 21.19 -14.96 -7.18
CA SER A 147 20.52 -16.09 -7.84
C SER A 147 20.79 -16.06 -9.34
N LYS A 148 21.52 -17.05 -9.84
CA LYS A 148 21.77 -17.23 -11.28
C LYS A 148 20.61 -17.98 -11.90
N THR A 149 19.56 -17.26 -12.29
CA THR A 149 18.41 -17.83 -13.00
C THR A 149 17.95 -16.91 -14.11
N ALA A 150 17.39 -17.49 -15.17
CA ALA A 150 16.69 -16.75 -16.21
C ALA A 150 15.21 -16.48 -15.83
N ASN A 151 14.73 -17.06 -14.73
CA ASN A 151 13.35 -16.94 -14.28
C ASN A 151 13.17 -15.70 -13.39
N TYR A 152 13.28 -14.50 -14.00
CA TYR A 152 13.15 -13.24 -13.29
C TYR A 152 12.44 -12.17 -14.12
N VAL A 153 11.91 -11.18 -13.42
CA VAL A 153 11.32 -9.97 -14.01
C VAL A 153 11.95 -8.73 -13.39
N ASP A 154 12.20 -7.69 -14.17
CA ASP A 154 12.78 -6.45 -13.64
C ASP A 154 11.71 -5.53 -13.06
N ARG A 155 11.97 -4.95 -11.88
CA ARG A 155 11.04 -3.97 -11.31
C ARG A 155 10.87 -2.73 -12.18
N ILE A 156 9.70 -2.12 -12.12
CA ILE A 156 9.47 -0.81 -12.73
C ILE A 156 9.94 0.31 -11.79
N SER A 157 10.89 1.12 -12.25
CA SER A 157 11.44 2.23 -11.47
C SER A 157 10.39 3.28 -11.12
N GLY A 158 10.25 3.55 -9.81
CA GLY A 158 9.24 4.44 -9.27
C GLY A 158 7.85 3.82 -9.12
N SER A 159 7.70 2.51 -9.39
CA SER A 159 6.51 1.69 -9.09
C SER A 159 6.95 0.36 -8.45
N THR A 160 8.01 0.39 -7.64
CA THR A 160 8.67 -0.81 -7.09
C THR A 160 7.76 -1.63 -6.20
N VAL A 161 6.97 -1.00 -5.33
CA VAL A 161 6.07 -1.71 -4.40
C VAL A 161 4.98 -2.45 -5.17
N SER A 162 4.35 -1.80 -6.16
CA SER A 162 3.34 -2.46 -7.00
C SER A 162 3.95 -3.55 -7.90
N SER A 163 5.17 -3.35 -8.42
CA SER A 163 5.88 -4.38 -9.19
C SER A 163 6.18 -5.61 -8.31
N HIS A 164 6.64 -5.38 -7.08
CA HIS A 164 6.91 -6.44 -6.11
C HIS A 164 5.66 -7.23 -5.75
N ALA A 165 4.55 -6.56 -5.47
CA ALA A 165 3.28 -7.24 -5.20
C ALA A 165 2.76 -8.05 -6.40
N VAL A 166 2.90 -7.55 -7.63
CA VAL A 166 2.54 -8.33 -8.83
C VAL A 166 3.40 -9.58 -8.94
N ALA A 167 4.73 -9.46 -8.79
CA ALA A 167 5.63 -10.60 -8.85
C ALA A 167 5.37 -11.62 -7.74
N GLU A 168 5.10 -11.16 -6.51
CA GLU A 168 4.74 -12.00 -5.38
C GLU A 168 3.43 -12.77 -5.62
N ALA A 169 2.40 -12.09 -6.13
CA ALA A 169 1.10 -12.69 -6.43
C ALA A 169 1.22 -13.76 -7.53
N VAL A 170 1.88 -13.43 -8.65
CA VAL A 170 2.13 -14.38 -9.75
C VAL A 170 2.94 -15.58 -9.25
N ASN A 171 4.02 -15.34 -8.50
CA ASN A 171 4.88 -16.40 -7.97
C ASN A 171 4.11 -17.33 -7.02
N SER A 172 3.29 -16.77 -6.13
CA SER A 172 2.50 -17.54 -5.16
C SER A 172 1.37 -18.34 -5.82
N GLY A 173 0.76 -17.82 -6.89
CA GLY A 173 -0.16 -18.56 -7.75
C GLY A 173 0.54 -19.71 -8.49
N ASN A 174 1.68 -19.42 -9.09
CA ASN A 174 2.49 -20.40 -9.83
C ASN A 174 2.97 -21.55 -8.92
N LEU A 175 3.42 -21.25 -7.70
CA LEU A 175 3.79 -22.26 -6.70
C LEU A 175 2.63 -23.19 -6.33
N TYR A 176 1.41 -22.65 -6.29
CA TYR A 176 0.23 -23.46 -6.01
C TYR A 176 -0.03 -24.46 -7.14
N LEU A 177 -0.02 -24.01 -8.39
CA LEU A 177 -0.17 -24.91 -9.55
C LEU A 177 0.99 -25.88 -9.70
N SER A 178 2.22 -25.44 -9.44
CA SER A 178 3.40 -26.31 -9.54
C SER A 178 3.25 -27.53 -8.62
N ARG A 179 2.73 -27.32 -7.40
CA ARG A 179 2.48 -28.38 -6.40
C ARG A 179 1.30 -29.26 -6.75
N GLN A 180 0.20 -28.68 -7.24
CA GLN A 180 -1.05 -29.42 -7.46
C GLN A 180 -1.05 -30.22 -8.77
N ILE A 181 -0.42 -29.69 -9.83
CA ILE A 181 -0.54 -30.22 -11.19
C ILE A 181 0.80 -30.73 -11.71
N PHE A 182 1.89 -29.98 -11.51
CA PHE A 182 3.21 -30.27 -12.10
C PHE A 182 4.15 -31.05 -11.17
N ASN A 183 3.66 -31.53 -10.02
CA ASN A 183 4.41 -32.29 -9.01
C ASN A 183 5.79 -31.68 -8.66
N THR A 184 5.88 -30.35 -8.72
CA THR A 184 7.11 -29.60 -8.46
C THR A 184 6.88 -28.61 -7.33
N SER A 185 7.83 -28.50 -6.41
CA SER A 185 7.74 -27.56 -5.29
C SER A 185 9.09 -26.90 -5.07
N TRP A 186 9.06 -25.62 -4.78
CA TRP A 186 10.24 -24.82 -4.44
C TRP A 186 9.91 -23.90 -3.26
N ALA A 187 10.95 -23.36 -2.63
CA ALA A 187 10.81 -22.38 -1.56
C ALA A 187 10.44 -21.01 -2.15
N ASN A 188 9.39 -20.39 -1.64
CA ASN A 188 8.94 -19.09 -2.12
C ASN A 188 9.89 -17.99 -1.63
N PRO A 189 10.65 -17.31 -2.52
CA PRO A 189 11.60 -16.31 -2.09
C PRO A 189 10.92 -15.05 -1.53
N TYR A 190 9.62 -14.88 -1.75
CA TYR A 190 8.84 -13.77 -1.21
C TYR A 190 8.42 -13.97 0.26
N ASP A 191 8.44 -15.21 0.75
CA ASP A 191 8.14 -15.56 2.15
C ASP A 191 9.36 -15.40 3.08
N LEU A 192 10.54 -15.16 2.52
CA LEU A 192 11.78 -15.01 3.27
C LEU A 192 11.79 -13.67 4.02
N PHE A 193 11.86 -13.72 5.35
CA PHE A 193 12.01 -12.52 6.15
C PHE A 193 13.39 -11.89 5.94
N GLN A 194 13.42 -10.64 5.50
CA GLN A 194 14.64 -9.88 5.27
C GLN A 194 14.55 -8.52 5.96
N VAL A 195 15.54 -8.21 6.80
CA VAL A 195 15.68 -6.89 7.42
C VAL A 195 16.66 -6.07 6.61
N THR A 196 16.20 -4.93 6.12
CA THR A 196 17.02 -4.00 5.36
C THR A 196 17.53 -2.86 6.24
N TRP A 197 18.59 -2.20 5.80
CA TRP A 197 19.06 -0.98 6.47
C TRP A 197 17.98 0.11 6.52
N LYS A 198 17.06 0.15 5.54
CA LYS A 198 15.93 1.08 5.52
C LYS A 198 14.94 0.80 6.65
N ASP A 199 14.70 -0.47 6.95
CA ASP A 199 13.83 -0.87 8.05
C ASP A 199 14.47 -0.49 9.38
N LEU A 200 15.77 -0.76 9.53
CA LEU A 200 16.53 -0.37 10.72
C LEU A 200 16.52 1.16 10.91
N ALA A 201 16.76 1.92 9.85
CA ALA A 201 16.71 3.39 9.89
C ALA A 201 15.33 3.90 10.31
N MET A 202 14.25 3.31 9.79
CA MET A 202 12.88 3.65 10.20
C MET A 202 12.64 3.34 11.68
N ILE A 203 13.02 2.15 12.16
CA ILE A 203 12.88 1.74 13.56
C ILE A 203 13.63 2.72 14.47
N VAL A 204 14.89 3.05 14.14
CA VAL A 204 15.70 3.99 14.92
C VAL A 204 15.05 5.36 14.99
N MET A 205 14.48 5.88 13.88
CA MET A 205 13.76 7.15 13.88
C MET A 205 12.54 7.14 14.83
N TYR A 206 11.78 6.04 14.85
CA TYR A 206 10.65 5.87 15.77
C TYR A 206 11.10 5.76 17.23
N LEU A 207 12.23 5.08 17.51
CA LEU A 207 12.81 5.00 18.85
C LEU A 207 13.31 6.37 19.33
N ILE A 208 13.94 7.17 18.46
CA ILE A 208 14.36 8.55 18.78
C ILE A 208 13.14 9.41 19.10
N ALA A 209 12.06 9.30 18.33
CA ALA A 209 10.82 10.03 18.59
C ALA A 209 10.20 9.64 19.94
N LEU A 210 10.19 8.34 20.27
CA LEU A 210 9.74 7.85 21.57
C LEU A 210 10.63 8.36 22.72
N ALA A 211 11.95 8.30 22.55
CA ALA A 211 12.91 8.84 23.51
C ALA A 211 12.72 10.36 23.70
N GLY A 212 12.34 11.08 22.65
CA GLY A 212 12.01 12.52 22.69
C GLY A 212 10.87 12.88 23.65
N VAL A 213 10.02 11.91 24.02
CA VAL A 213 8.98 12.10 25.04
C VAL A 213 9.56 12.17 26.45
N TYR A 214 10.63 11.41 26.72
CA TYR A 214 11.19 11.26 28.05
C TYR A 214 12.48 12.08 28.26
N ILE A 215 13.24 12.34 27.20
CA ILE A 215 14.55 13.00 27.26
C ILE A 215 14.45 14.44 26.75
N LYS A 216 14.42 15.40 27.68
CA LYS A 216 14.31 16.85 27.38
C LYS A 216 15.43 17.37 26.45
N LYS A 217 16.64 16.79 26.52
CA LYS A 217 17.77 17.18 25.67
C LYS A 217 17.51 16.93 24.17
N LEU A 218 16.73 15.89 23.84
CA LEU A 218 16.37 15.60 22.44
C LEU A 218 15.44 16.66 21.85
N VAL A 219 14.62 17.33 22.67
CA VAL A 219 13.74 18.42 22.22
C VAL A 219 14.55 19.59 21.66
N ARG A 220 15.73 19.87 22.23
CA ARG A 220 16.62 20.94 21.74
C ARG A 220 17.18 20.64 20.35
N ILE A 221 17.37 19.37 19.99
CA ILE A 221 17.86 18.95 18.66
C ILE A 221 16.73 18.50 17.73
N ARG A 222 15.45 18.68 18.10
CA ARG A 222 14.28 18.23 17.32
C ARG A 222 14.30 18.73 15.88
N THR A 223 14.69 19.99 15.65
CA THR A 223 14.79 20.54 14.29
C THR A 223 15.75 19.73 13.42
N TRP A 224 16.89 19.31 13.96
CA TRP A 224 17.85 18.47 13.23
C TRP A 224 17.30 17.08 12.95
N ILE A 225 16.57 16.49 13.90
CA ILE A 225 15.89 15.19 13.71
C ILE A 225 14.85 15.28 12.58
N LEU A 226 14.08 16.38 12.53
CA LEU A 226 13.11 16.62 11.47
C LEU A 226 13.80 16.80 10.10
N LEU A 227 14.94 17.49 10.02
CA LEU A 227 15.72 17.61 8.79
C LEU A 227 16.27 16.25 8.32
N VAL A 228 16.75 15.41 9.26
CA VAL A 228 17.15 14.04 8.95
C VAL A 228 15.95 13.22 8.45
N SER A 229 14.76 13.43 9.02
CA SER A 229 13.56 12.75 8.54
C SER A 229 13.23 13.10 7.08
N ILE A 230 13.37 14.36 6.67
CA ILE A 230 13.19 14.78 5.27
C ILE A 230 14.10 13.98 4.35
N GLY A 231 15.38 13.85 4.68
CA GLY A 231 16.34 13.07 3.89
C GLY A 231 16.02 11.57 3.87
N VAL A 232 15.89 10.98 5.05
CA VAL A 232 15.79 9.52 5.22
C VAL A 232 14.39 9.02 4.89
N LEU A 233 13.35 9.49 5.60
CA LEU A 233 11.98 9.03 5.37
C LEU A 233 11.38 9.64 4.10
N GLY A 234 11.66 10.91 3.85
CA GLY A 234 11.22 11.62 2.66
C GLY A 234 11.78 11.04 1.37
N PHE A 235 13.10 11.07 1.17
CA PHE A 235 13.71 10.74 -0.13
C PHE A 235 14.31 9.32 -0.23
N MET A 236 14.83 8.73 0.85
CA MET A 236 15.49 7.41 0.77
C MET A 236 14.49 6.24 0.92
N ILE A 237 13.60 6.35 1.90
CA ILE A 237 12.62 5.30 2.23
C ILE A 237 11.34 5.48 1.41
N ASN A 238 10.86 6.72 1.23
CA ASN A 238 9.65 7.05 0.46
C ASN A 238 8.38 6.32 0.93
N GLN A 239 8.26 6.03 2.23
CA GLN A 239 7.08 5.39 2.81
C GLN A 239 6.53 6.28 3.93
N PHE A 240 5.25 6.62 3.83
CA PHE A 240 4.57 7.58 4.70
C PHE A 240 3.38 6.96 5.40
N VAL A 241 2.90 7.60 6.48
CA VAL A 241 1.62 7.24 7.10
C VAL A 241 0.51 7.85 6.23
N THR A 242 -0.23 7.00 5.57
CA THR A 242 -1.27 7.37 4.59
C THR A 242 -2.65 6.91 5.06
N ALA A 243 -3.72 7.49 4.51
CA ALA A 243 -5.08 7.02 4.78
C ALA A 243 -5.27 5.55 4.31
N ASN A 244 -4.56 5.14 3.26
CA ASN A 244 -4.58 3.77 2.75
C ASN A 244 -4.03 2.75 3.75
N LEU A 245 -3.04 3.14 4.57
CA LEU A 245 -2.54 2.27 5.64
C LEU A 245 -3.65 1.92 6.63
N LEU A 246 -4.47 2.92 6.99
CA LEU A 246 -5.66 2.72 7.83
C LEU A 246 -6.73 1.89 7.11
N PHE A 247 -6.98 2.16 5.83
CA PHE A 247 -7.96 1.39 5.03
C PHE A 247 -7.55 -0.08 4.87
N SER A 248 -6.26 -0.35 4.67
CA SER A 248 -5.72 -1.72 4.58
C SER A 248 -5.94 -2.51 5.88
N LEU A 249 -5.74 -1.87 7.04
CA LEU A 249 -6.03 -2.48 8.34
C LEU A 249 -7.53 -2.78 8.50
N ILE A 250 -8.38 -1.81 8.15
CA ILE A 250 -9.83 -1.90 8.25
C ILE A 250 -10.40 -3.02 7.38
N GLN A 251 -9.87 -3.18 6.16
CA GLN A 251 -10.27 -4.23 5.22
C GLN A 251 -9.60 -5.58 5.48
N LEU A 252 -8.84 -5.71 6.57
CA LEU A 252 -8.05 -6.89 6.89
C LEU A 252 -7.06 -7.29 5.77
N GLN A 253 -6.64 -6.33 4.95
CA GLN A 253 -5.57 -6.47 3.96
C GLN A 253 -4.20 -6.29 4.61
N ILE A 254 -3.95 -7.06 5.67
CA ILE A 254 -2.69 -6.98 6.42
C ILE A 254 -1.61 -7.72 5.62
N PRO A 255 -0.48 -7.08 5.29
CA PRO A 255 0.62 -7.74 4.59
C PRO A 255 1.26 -8.82 5.46
N GLY A 256 2.04 -9.72 4.85
CA GLY A 256 2.86 -10.66 5.59
C GLY A 256 3.93 -9.97 6.44
N ILE A 257 4.47 -10.68 7.44
CA ILE A 257 5.48 -10.17 8.39
C ILE A 257 6.74 -9.65 7.67
N THR A 258 6.97 -10.16 6.46
CA THR A 258 8.04 -9.74 5.53
C THR A 258 8.00 -8.24 5.22
N ASN A 259 6.83 -7.59 5.27
CA ASN A 259 6.71 -6.14 5.06
C ASN A 259 6.87 -5.35 6.37
N LEU A 260 8.07 -5.38 6.94
CA LEU A 260 8.37 -4.76 8.24
C LEU A 260 8.04 -3.26 8.29
N LYS A 261 8.20 -2.53 7.17
CA LYS A 261 7.87 -1.10 7.06
C LYS A 261 6.42 -0.80 7.41
N TRP A 262 5.48 -1.63 6.93
CA TRP A 262 4.06 -1.47 7.24
C TRP A 262 3.80 -1.55 8.74
N TYR A 263 4.40 -2.55 9.42
CA TYR A 263 4.25 -2.73 10.87
C TYR A 263 4.87 -1.60 11.67
N VAL A 264 6.08 -1.14 11.30
CA VAL A 264 6.75 -0.03 11.98
C VAL A 264 5.93 1.26 11.86
N LEU A 265 5.39 1.56 10.66
CA LEU A 265 4.53 2.72 10.46
C LEU A 265 3.22 2.61 11.22
N MET A 266 2.57 1.44 11.23
CA MET A 266 1.31 1.24 11.94
C MET A 266 1.46 1.27 13.46
N ALA A 267 2.38 0.47 13.99
CA ALA A 267 2.66 0.44 15.42
C ALA A 267 3.17 1.80 15.90
N GLY A 268 4.03 2.45 15.13
CA GLY A 268 4.57 3.75 15.48
C GLY A 268 3.59 4.91 15.32
N SER A 269 2.66 4.89 14.37
CA SER A 269 1.69 5.98 14.22
C SER A 269 0.48 5.80 15.14
N LEU A 270 -0.26 4.70 14.98
CA LEU A 270 -1.45 4.41 15.76
C LEU A 270 -1.12 3.99 17.19
N GLY A 271 -0.08 3.17 17.38
CA GLY A 271 0.31 2.74 18.73
C GLY A 271 0.70 3.92 19.61
N PHE A 272 1.46 4.90 19.09
CA PHE A 272 1.78 6.10 19.87
C PHE A 272 0.53 6.93 20.25
N ILE A 273 -0.47 7.01 19.36
CA ILE A 273 -1.73 7.69 19.67
C ILE A 273 -2.51 6.92 20.74
N VAL A 274 -2.63 5.59 20.62
CA VAL A 274 -3.40 4.74 21.54
C VAL A 274 -2.76 4.68 22.93
N PHE A 275 -1.44 4.45 23.00
CA PHE A 275 -0.75 4.22 24.28
C PHE A 275 -0.30 5.50 24.98
N LEU A 276 0.15 6.52 24.22
CA LEU A 276 0.65 7.78 24.80
C LEU A 276 -0.35 8.94 24.69
N GLY A 277 -1.45 8.79 23.94
CA GLY A 277 -2.37 9.89 23.65
C GLY A 277 -1.76 10.99 22.78
N LYS A 278 -0.64 10.72 22.11
CA LYS A 278 0.17 11.72 21.39
C LYS A 278 0.49 11.25 19.98
N ASN A 279 0.31 12.15 18.99
CA ASN A 279 0.73 11.91 17.62
C ASN A 279 2.23 12.22 17.45
N LEU A 280 3.10 11.31 17.89
CA LEU A 280 4.55 11.50 17.76
C LEU A 280 5.02 11.41 16.32
N TYR A 281 4.28 10.72 15.43
CA TYR A 281 4.60 10.69 14.02
C TYR A 281 4.64 12.10 13.45
N CYS A 282 3.54 12.86 13.54
CA CYS A 282 3.50 14.23 13.03
C CYS A 282 4.47 15.17 13.77
N ALA A 283 4.72 14.94 15.05
CA ALA A 283 5.56 15.83 15.86
C ALA A 283 7.08 15.64 15.66
N TRP A 284 7.55 14.42 15.37
CA TRP A 284 8.99 14.08 15.36
C TRP A 284 9.46 13.36 14.10
N ILE A 285 8.55 12.77 13.33
CA ILE A 285 8.91 11.81 12.28
C ILE A 285 8.40 12.25 10.92
N CYS A 286 7.25 12.89 10.79
CA CYS A 286 6.63 13.19 9.51
C CYS A 286 7.52 14.11 8.66
N PRO A 287 8.02 13.65 7.50
CA PRO A 287 8.91 14.46 6.67
C PRO A 287 8.15 15.60 5.99
N PHE A 288 6.86 15.43 5.68
CA PHE A 288 6.03 16.51 5.15
C PHE A 288 5.82 17.63 6.17
N GLY A 289 5.52 17.27 7.42
CA GLY A 289 5.42 18.22 8.53
C GLY A 289 6.75 18.93 8.82
N ALA A 290 7.87 18.24 8.65
CA ALA A 290 9.20 18.82 8.77
C ALA A 290 9.49 19.86 7.67
N VAL A 291 9.04 19.63 6.43
CA VAL A 291 9.14 20.61 5.34
C VAL A 291 8.28 21.84 5.66
N GLN A 292 7.03 21.62 6.07
CA GLN A 292 6.11 22.68 6.51
C GLN A 292 6.70 23.54 7.64
N GLU A 293 7.24 22.91 8.69
CA GLU A 293 7.87 23.61 9.82
C GLU A 293 9.13 24.37 9.39
N SER A 294 9.95 23.79 8.49
CA SER A 294 11.14 24.44 7.96
C SER A 294 10.79 25.65 7.09
N LEU A 295 9.81 25.53 6.20
CA LEU A 295 9.35 26.62 5.34
C LEU A 295 8.80 27.79 6.16
N ASN A 296 7.99 27.50 7.19
CA ASN A 296 7.47 28.55 8.06
C ASN A 296 8.60 29.31 8.79
N LYS A 297 9.59 28.59 9.33
CA LYS A 297 10.77 29.21 9.98
C LYS A 297 11.59 30.07 9.03
N ILE A 298 11.77 29.65 7.79
CA ILE A 298 12.55 30.40 6.78
C ILE A 298 11.80 31.64 6.32
N ALA A 299 10.50 31.51 6.06
CA ALA A 299 9.71 32.60 5.52
C ALA A 299 9.26 33.63 6.57
N GLY A 300 9.33 33.28 7.87
CA GLY A 300 9.08 34.21 8.97
C GLY A 300 7.64 34.73 9.01
N PHE A 301 6.68 33.96 8.50
CA PHE A 301 5.28 34.36 8.46
C PHE A 301 4.74 34.55 9.89
N LYS A 302 3.99 35.63 10.09
CA LYS A 302 3.27 35.85 11.35
C LYS A 302 2.04 34.96 11.36
N PRO A 303 1.75 34.28 12.48
CA PRO A 303 0.56 33.45 12.58
C PRO A 303 -0.68 34.30 12.29
N LEU A 304 -1.53 33.81 11.40
CA LEU A 304 -2.81 34.43 11.11
C LEU A 304 -3.59 34.53 12.43
N GLY A 305 -4.06 35.74 12.78
CA GLY A 305 -4.78 36.04 14.03
C GLY A 305 -6.19 35.44 14.06
N ILE A 306 -6.30 34.13 13.86
CA ILE A 306 -7.56 33.39 13.78
C ILE A 306 -8.16 33.29 15.18
N SER A 307 -9.45 33.60 15.30
CA SER A 307 -10.15 33.54 16.59
C SER A 307 -10.20 32.09 17.13
N GLN A 308 -10.15 31.94 18.45
CA GLN A 308 -10.20 30.63 19.11
C GLN A 308 -11.46 29.82 18.76
N THR A 309 -12.58 30.50 18.49
CA THR A 309 -13.84 29.89 18.06
C THR A 309 -13.71 29.24 16.68
N VAL A 310 -13.01 29.90 15.75
CA VAL A 310 -12.75 29.37 14.41
C VAL A 310 -11.80 28.18 14.50
N ILE A 311 -10.73 28.28 15.30
CA ILE A 311 -9.79 27.16 15.52
C ILE A 311 -10.51 25.92 16.06
N LYS A 312 -11.44 26.07 17.01
CA LYS A 312 -12.25 24.96 17.53
C LYS A 312 -13.06 24.28 16.42
N LYS A 313 -13.71 25.05 15.54
CA LYS A 313 -14.45 24.50 14.39
C LYS A 313 -13.53 23.82 13.37
N LEU A 314 -12.36 24.41 13.07
CA LEU A 314 -11.38 23.84 12.15
C LEU A 314 -10.84 22.50 12.63
N LYS A 315 -10.77 22.25 13.95
CA LYS A 315 -10.37 20.93 14.49
C LYS A 315 -11.32 19.80 14.09
N LEU A 316 -12.57 20.11 13.76
CA LEU A 316 -13.55 19.12 13.28
C LEU A 316 -13.43 18.85 11.77
N VAL A 317 -12.70 19.69 11.01
CA VAL A 317 -12.56 19.53 9.56
C VAL A 317 -11.79 18.25 9.19
N PRO A 318 -10.58 17.97 9.73
CA PRO A 318 -9.86 16.74 9.41
C PRO A 318 -10.64 15.43 9.65
N PRO A 319 -11.28 15.20 10.81
CA PRO A 319 -12.06 13.98 11.01
C PRO A 319 -13.29 13.92 10.11
N THR A 320 -13.89 15.07 9.75
CA THR A 320 -15.00 15.11 8.80
C THR A 320 -14.55 14.75 7.38
N ILE A 321 -13.42 15.30 6.92
CA ILE A 321 -12.86 14.95 5.60
C ILE A 321 -12.50 13.47 5.55
N LEU A 322 -11.86 12.94 6.60
CA LEU A 322 -11.53 11.52 6.70
C LEU A 322 -12.80 10.66 6.65
N TRP A 323 -13.85 11.07 7.38
CA TRP A 323 -15.14 10.39 7.36
C TRP A 323 -15.79 10.41 5.97
N VAL A 324 -15.83 11.57 5.30
CA VAL A 324 -16.38 11.68 3.93
C VAL A 324 -15.59 10.80 2.97
N ALA A 325 -14.25 10.84 3.01
CA ALA A 325 -13.40 9.98 2.21
C ALA A 325 -13.69 8.50 2.47
N PHE A 326 -13.95 8.14 3.72
CA PHE A 326 -14.30 6.77 4.09
C PHE A 326 -15.65 6.31 3.53
N ILE A 327 -16.69 7.13 3.68
CA ILE A 327 -18.02 6.83 3.13
C ILE A 327 -17.96 6.73 1.60
N LEU A 328 -17.32 7.70 0.94
CA LEU A 328 -17.14 7.67 -0.52
C LEU A 328 -16.34 6.47 -0.99
N GLY A 329 -15.24 6.12 -0.31
CA GLY A 329 -14.43 4.96 -0.67
C GLY A 329 -15.20 3.66 -0.56
N THR A 330 -16.08 3.57 0.45
CA THR A 330 -16.99 2.44 0.64
C THR A 330 -18.05 2.37 -0.46
N CYS A 331 -18.69 3.50 -0.79
CA CYS A 331 -19.73 3.57 -1.83
C CYS A 331 -19.17 3.29 -3.23
N LEU A 332 -17.96 3.77 -3.52
CA LEU A 332 -17.29 3.57 -4.82
C LEU A 332 -16.63 2.19 -4.93
N GLY A 333 -16.41 1.49 -3.81
CA GLY A 333 -15.69 0.21 -3.77
C GLY A 333 -14.20 0.32 -4.13
N ASN A 334 -13.66 1.53 -4.26
CA ASN A 334 -12.27 1.77 -4.64
C ASN A 334 -11.68 2.95 -3.87
N TYR A 335 -10.96 2.63 -2.79
CA TYR A 335 -10.32 3.62 -1.92
C TYR A 335 -9.09 4.28 -2.56
N GLY A 336 -8.47 3.65 -3.57
CA GLY A 336 -7.31 4.20 -4.29
C GLY A 336 -7.64 5.46 -5.10
N THR A 337 -8.91 5.62 -5.52
CA THR A 337 -9.39 6.83 -6.22
C THR A 337 -9.43 8.09 -5.35
N LEU A 338 -9.37 7.92 -4.02
CA LEU A 338 -9.43 9.00 -3.05
C LEU A 338 -8.05 9.38 -2.51
N ASP A 339 -6.97 8.83 -3.07
CA ASP A 339 -5.61 9.12 -2.62
C ASP A 339 -5.05 10.43 -3.20
N TYR A 340 -5.55 11.56 -2.69
CA TYR A 340 -5.06 12.90 -3.01
C TYR A 340 -3.99 13.37 -2.01
N GLN A 341 -2.95 12.57 -1.81
CA GLN A 341 -1.88 12.90 -0.88
C GLN A 341 -0.73 13.64 -1.57
N PRO A 342 -0.22 14.75 -0.98
CA PRO A 342 0.84 15.56 -1.59
C PRO A 342 2.24 14.93 -1.49
N PHE A 343 2.40 13.80 -0.79
CA PHE A 343 3.72 13.20 -0.51
C PHE A 343 4.47 12.80 -1.79
N GLY A 344 3.78 12.14 -2.74
CA GLY A 344 4.38 11.74 -4.01
C GLY A 344 4.79 12.94 -4.88
N ALA A 345 4.01 14.02 -4.85
CA ALA A 345 4.36 15.25 -5.56
C ALA A 345 5.65 15.87 -5.01
N LEU A 346 5.79 15.92 -3.69
CA LEU A 346 6.93 16.57 -3.05
C LEU A 346 8.22 15.73 -3.10
N PHE A 347 8.15 14.46 -2.69
CA PHE A 347 9.35 13.62 -2.50
C PHE A 347 9.72 12.80 -3.73
N LEU A 348 8.72 12.39 -4.53
CA LEU A 348 8.94 11.59 -5.74
C LEU A 348 8.87 12.43 -7.03
N LEU A 349 8.54 13.73 -6.91
CA LEU A 349 8.32 14.65 -8.03
C LEU A 349 7.34 14.09 -9.07
N LYS A 350 6.36 13.31 -8.60
CA LYS A 350 5.44 12.53 -9.44
C LYS A 350 4.05 12.59 -8.85
N ALA A 351 3.15 13.26 -9.56
CA ALA A 351 1.75 13.33 -9.18
C ALA A 351 0.86 13.70 -10.38
N THR A 352 -0.44 13.52 -10.23
CA THR A 352 -1.43 14.04 -11.17
C THR A 352 -1.49 15.57 -11.07
N TRP A 353 -1.98 16.23 -12.14
CA TRP A 353 -2.05 17.70 -12.20
C TRP A 353 -2.84 18.31 -11.02
N VAL A 354 -3.89 17.62 -10.55
CA VAL A 354 -4.69 18.06 -9.40
C VAL A 354 -3.84 18.14 -8.13
N ILE A 355 -3.00 17.14 -7.87
CA ILE A 355 -2.15 17.11 -6.68
C ILE A 355 -1.07 18.20 -6.77
N TRP A 356 -0.56 18.50 -7.96
CA TRP A 356 0.36 19.63 -8.16
C TRP A 356 -0.27 20.98 -7.80
N LEU A 357 -1.56 21.18 -8.09
CA LEU A 357 -2.29 22.38 -7.66
C LEU A 357 -2.55 22.41 -6.15
N MET A 358 -2.81 21.25 -5.54
CA MET A 358 -3.03 21.16 -4.09
C MET A 358 -1.74 21.29 -3.27
N LEU A 359 -0.58 20.90 -3.82
CA LEU A 359 0.68 20.88 -3.10
C LEU A 359 1.07 22.24 -2.48
N PRO A 360 1.04 23.38 -3.21
CA PRO A 360 1.28 24.69 -2.61
C PRO A 360 0.31 24.99 -1.47
N VAL A 361 -0.98 24.67 -1.64
CA VAL A 361 -2.00 24.88 -0.60
C VAL A 361 -1.61 24.11 0.66
N PHE A 362 -1.25 22.82 0.55
CA PHE A 362 -0.83 22.03 1.70
C PHE A 362 0.47 22.52 2.33
N LEU A 363 1.48 22.89 1.52
CA LEU A 363 2.77 23.38 2.03
C LEU A 363 2.59 24.68 2.84
N PHE A 364 1.69 25.55 2.40
CA PHE A 364 1.49 26.87 2.99
C PHE A 364 0.32 26.94 3.98
N MET A 365 -0.48 25.87 4.12
CA MET A 365 -1.56 25.80 5.11
C MET A 365 -1.06 25.85 6.56
N SER A 366 0.20 25.48 6.79
CA SER A 366 0.84 25.54 8.11
C SER A 366 1.49 26.88 8.45
N LEU A 367 1.34 27.89 7.58
CA LEU A 367 1.87 29.24 7.79
C LEU A 367 1.07 30.04 8.82
#